data_AF-A0A7X5QI50-F1
#
_entry.id   AF-A0A7X5QI50-F1
#
_cell.length_a   1.000
_cell.length_b   1.000
_cell.length_c   1.000
_cell.angle_alpha   90.00
_cell.angle_beta   90.00
_cell.angle_gamma   90.00
#
_symmetry.space_group_name_H-M   'P 1'
#
loop_
_entity.id
_entity.type
_entity.pdbx_description
1 polymer ?
#
loop_
_entity_poly.entity_id
_entity_poly.type
_entity_poly.pdbx_seq_one_letter_code
_entity_poly.pdbx_strand_id
1 'polypeptide(L)' 'MSNIGRPPQVNIRMPNEVRESLKCIANTQDRSMNYVIVKALKEYIDRNSEALTTGNSQGL' A
#
# COMPACT_ATOMS: atom_id res chain seq x y z
N MET A 1 -13.44 26.37 -10.76
CA MET A 1 -12.90 25.02 -11.00
C MET A 1 -12.03 24.68 -9.81
N SER A 2 -12.50 23.80 -8.93
CA SER A 2 -11.72 23.35 -7.76
C SER A 2 -10.41 22.75 -8.29
N ASN A 3 -9.29 23.36 -7.89
CA ASN A 3 -7.95 22.84 -8.14
C ASN A 3 -7.84 21.59 -7.24
N ILE A 4 -8.40 20.46 -7.69
CA ILE A 4 -8.23 19.17 -7.03
C ILE A 4 -6.76 18.84 -7.27
N GLY A 5 -5.92 19.35 -6.36
CA GLY A 5 -4.47 19.32 -6.48
C GLY A 5 -4.02 17.90 -6.74
N ARG A 6 -3.11 17.74 -7.70
CA ARG A 6 -2.45 16.47 -7.98
C ARG A 6 -2.08 15.82 -6.62
N PRO A 7 -2.50 14.56 -6.38
CA PRO A 7 -2.15 13.87 -5.14
C PRO A 7 -0.63 13.94 -4.91
N PRO A 8 -0.19 14.09 -3.64
CA PRO A 8 1.23 14.19 -3.34
C PRO A 8 1.99 12.98 -3.89
N GLN A 9 3.12 13.25 -4.55
CA GLN A 9 3.99 12.19 -5.04
C GLN A 9 4.94 11.77 -3.91
N VAL A 10 4.97 10.48 -3.62
CA VAL A 10 5.85 9.90 -2.60
C VAL A 10 6.97 9.15 -3.29
N ASN A 11 8.21 9.46 -2.92
CA ASN A 11 9.38 8.71 -3.39
C ASN A 11 9.71 7.60 -2.37
N ILE A 12 9.56 6.34 -2.77
CA ILE A 12 9.76 5.19 -1.90
C ILE A 12 11.17 4.63 -2.13
N ARG A 13 11.97 4.62 -1.07
CA ARG A 13 13.26 3.91 -1.06
C ARG A 13 13.01 2.45 -0.71
N MET A 14 13.46 1.54 -1.58
CA MET A 14 13.31 0.10 -1.38
C MET A 14 14.54 -0.64 -1.92
N PRO A 15 14.84 -1.84 -1.41
CA PRO A 15 15.85 -2.72 -1.98
C PRO A 15 15.55 -3.07 -3.45
N ASN A 16 16.61 -3.31 -4.24
CA ASN A 16 16.47 -3.62 -5.68
C ASN A 16 15.62 -4.87 -5.93
N GLU A 17 15.77 -5.90 -5.10
CA GLU A 17 14.99 -7.15 -5.19
C GLU A 17 13.48 -6.89 -5.09
N VAL A 18 13.06 -5.97 -4.22
CA VAL A 18 11.65 -5.62 -4.03
C VAL A 18 11.14 -4.84 -5.25
N ARG A 19 11.95 -3.90 -5.75
CA ARG A 19 11.61 -3.12 -6.95
C ARG A 19 11.41 -4.01 -8.18
N GLU A 20 12.33 -4.94 -8.42
CA GLU A 20 12.24 -5.85 -9.57
C GLU A 20 11.06 -6.82 -9.43
N SER A 21 10.79 -7.31 -8.22
CA SER A 21 9.60 -8.13 -7.95
C SER A 21 8.31 -7.37 -8.25
N LEU A 22 8.19 -6.13 -7.78
CA LEU A 22 7.03 -5.27 -8.07
C LEU A 22 6.87 -4.98 -9.56
N LYS A 23 7.97 -4.79 -10.28
CA LYS A 23 7.98 -4.58 -11.73
C LYS A 23 7.47 -5.81 -12.48
N CYS A 24 7.95 -7.00 -12.10
CA CYS A 24 7.50 -8.26 -12.68
C CYS A 24 5.99 -8.45 -12.47
N ILE A 25 5.49 -8.23 -11.25
CA ILE A 25 4.07 -8.32 -10.92
C ILE A 25 3.24 -7.34 -11.75
N ALA A 26 3.69 -6.08 -11.86
CA ALA A 26 3.02 -5.05 -12.63
C ALA A 26 2.89 -5.44 -14.11
N ASN A 27 3.97 -5.96 -14.71
CA ASN A 27 3.95 -6.45 -16.09
C ASN A 27 2.99 -7.63 -16.28
N THR A 28 3.02 -8.62 -15.37
CA THR A 28 2.14 -9.80 -15.44
C THR A 28 0.66 -9.44 -15.33
N GLN A 29 0.32 -8.38 -14.59
CA GLN A 29 -1.05 -7.93 -14.40
C GLN A 29 -1.52 -6.89 -15.43
N ASP A 30 -0.67 -6.48 -16.38
CA ASP A 30 -0.90 -5.35 -17.29
C ASP A 30 -1.31 -4.06 -16.54
N ARG A 31 -0.57 -3.75 -15.47
CA ARG A 31 -0.80 -2.57 -14.62
C ARG A 31 0.48 -1.78 -14.40
N SER A 32 0.32 -0.54 -13.95
CA SER A 32 1.46 0.27 -13.52
C SER A 32 1.99 -0.21 -12.17
N MET A 33 3.29 -0.03 -11.95
CA MET A 33 3.92 -0.31 -10.65
C MET A 33 3.26 0.49 -9.52
N ASN A 34 2.84 1.73 -9.79
CA ASN A 34 2.12 2.56 -8.82
C ASN A 34 0.81 1.91 -8.38
N TYR A 35 0.04 1.32 -9.30
CA TYR A 35 -1.19 0.61 -8.97
C TYR A 35 -0.91 -0.57 -8.03
N VAL A 36 0.10 -1.39 -8.34
CA VAL A 36 0.47 -2.55 -7.52
C VAL A 36 0.89 -2.12 -6.11
N ILE A 37 1.71 -1.07 -5.99
CA ILE A 37 2.16 -0.53 -4.70
C ILE A 37 0.96 -0.04 -3.87
N VAL A 38 0.10 0.80 -4.45
CA VAL A 38 -1.06 1.35 -3.75
C VAL A 38 -2.02 0.24 -3.32
N LYS A 39 -2.26 -0.75 -4.18
CA LYS A 39 -3.11 -1.90 -3.86
C LYS A 39 -2.54 -2.70 -2.68
N ALA A 40 -1.25 -3.03 -2.71
CA ALA A 40 -0.60 -3.77 -1.63
C ALA A 40 -0.63 -3.01 -0.29
N LEU A 41 -0.41 -1.69 -0.32
CA LEU A 41 -0.51 -0.85 0.87
C LEU A 41 -1.94 -0.80 1.42
N LYS A 42 -2.95 -0.68 0.54
CA LYS A 42 -4.35 -0.73 0.95
C LYS A 42 -4.70 -2.06 1.61
N GLU A 43 -4.35 -3.17 0.98
CA GLU A 43 -4.58 -4.51 1.56
C GLU A 43 -3.81 -4.74 2.86
N TYR A 44 -2.62 -4.15 3.01
CA TYR A 44 -1.89 -4.17 4.27
C TYR A 44 -2.63 -3.37 5.35
N ILE A 45 -3.10 -2.15 5.04
CA ILE A 45 -3.88 -1.34 5.97
C ILE A 45 -5.15 -2.06 6.39
N ASP A 46 -5.92 -2.58 5.43
CA ASP A 46 -7.19 -3.26 5.68
C ASP A 46 -6.98 -4.46 6.63
N ARG A 47 -5.98 -5.31 6.35
CA ARG A 47 -5.63 -6.48 7.20
C ARG A 47 -5.19 -6.12 8.62
N ASN A 48 -4.50 -4.99 8.80
CA ASN A 48 -3.96 -4.61 10.12
C ASN A 48 -4.90 -3.68 10.89
N SER A 49 -5.83 -3.02 10.22
CA SER A 49 -6.81 -2.14 10.86
C SER A 49 -7.88 -2.93 11.60
N GLU A 50 -8.23 -4.13 11.13
CA GLU A 50 -9.14 -5.05 11.83
C GLU A 50 -8.54 -5.64 13.13
N ALA A 51 -7.22 -5.59 13.31
CA ALA A 51 -6.53 -6.19 14.47
C ALA A 51 -6.52 -5.28 15.73
N LEU A 52 -6.90 -4.01 15.62
CA LEU A 52 -6.92 -3.06 16.76
C LEU A 52 -8.17 -3.15 17.66
N THR A 53 -9.12 -4.05 17.36
CA THR A 53 -10.34 -4.25 18.15
C THR A 53 -10.31 -5.43 19.14
N THR A 54 -9.18 -6.11 19.34
CA THR A 54 -9.01 -6.97 20.52
C THR A 54 -8.62 -6.09 21.70
N GLY A 55 -9.62 -5.39 22.24
CA GLY A 55 -9.47 -4.54 23.41
C GLY A 55 -8.87 -5.32 24.57
N ASN A 56 -7.92 -4.70 25.26
CA ASN A 56 -7.57 -4.98 26.64
C ASN A 56 -8.84 -5.02 27.48
N SER A 57 -9.42 -6.21 27.64
CA SER A 57 -10.48 -6.51 28.61
C SER A 57 -10.03 -7.70 29.45
N GLN A 58 -8.90 -7.53 30.13
CA GLN A 58 -8.62 -8.21 31.39
C GLN A 58 -8.14 -7.07 32.30
N GLY A 59 -8.97 -6.49 33.15
CA GLY A 59 -9.84 -7.13 34.13
C GLY A 59 -9.26 -6.72 35.49
N LEU A 60 -10.02 -5.87 36.18
CA LEU A 60 -9.70 -5.21 37.45
C LEU A 60 -9.24 -6.19 38.54
#